data_AF-A0A4Q2KWE3-F1
#
_entry.id   AF-A0A4Q2KWE3-F1
#
_cell.length_a   1.000
_cell.length_b   1.000
_cell.length_c   1.000
_cell.angle_alpha   90.00
_cell.angle_beta   90.00
_cell.angle_gamma   90.00
#
_symmetry.space_group_name_H-M   'P 1'
#
loop_
_entity.id
_entity.type
_entity.pdbx_description
1 polymer ?
#
loop_
_entity_poly.entity_id
_entity_poly.type
_entity_poly.pdbx_seq_one_letter_code
_entity_poly.pdbx_strand_id
1 'polypeptide(L)'
;SKVDLTVVRRGVAEPLAFTVKRDKIPILSIDAAYMIQRGTGYIRINRFGATTVNEFKEAMKGLQKKGMKDMILDFQGNGGGYLDAAINLANEFLQQKELIVYTEGRRDKRNEFFAKGNGGFRNGRLVVLVDEYTASASEIVSGAIQD
;
A
#
# COMPACT_ATOMS: atom_id res chain seq x y z
N SER A 1 13.55 0.16 -22.23
CA SER A 1 14.45 -0.47 -23.25
C SER A 1 13.66 -1.49 -24.06
N LYS A 2 14.13 -1.91 -25.24
CA LYS A 2 13.50 -2.98 -26.05
C LYS A 2 14.33 -4.27 -25.96
N VAL A 3 13.70 -5.41 -26.19
CA VAL A 3 14.35 -6.72 -26.28
C VAL A 3 13.78 -7.49 -27.46
N ASP A 4 14.66 -8.10 -28.25
CA ASP A 4 14.27 -8.98 -29.34
C ASP A 4 14.24 -10.41 -28.82
N LEU A 5 13.13 -11.10 -29.05
CA LEU A 5 12.84 -12.46 -28.63
C LEU A 5 12.61 -13.33 -29.86
N THR A 6 13.26 -14.49 -29.89
CA THR A 6 12.99 -15.54 -30.87
C THR A 6 12.23 -16.66 -30.17
N VAL A 7 11.02 -16.96 -30.63
CA VAL A 7 10.10 -17.93 -30.01
C VAL A 7 9.87 -19.09 -30.97
N VAL A 8 10.20 -20.31 -30.53
CA VAL A 8 9.85 -21.55 -31.24
C VAL A 8 8.45 -21.97 -30.80
N ARG A 9 7.51 -22.08 -31.74
CA ARG A 9 6.12 -22.46 -31.47
C ARG A 9 5.79 -23.77 -32.19
N ARG A 10 5.33 -24.77 -31.44
CA ARG A 10 4.92 -26.08 -32.00
C ARG A 10 3.85 -25.88 -33.08
N GLY A 11 4.07 -26.46 -34.26
CA GLY A 11 3.17 -26.33 -35.42
C GLY A 11 3.51 -25.17 -36.37
N VAL A 12 4.54 -24.36 -36.06
CA VAL A 12 5.10 -23.37 -36.97
C VAL A 12 6.52 -23.83 -37.34
N ALA A 13 6.79 -23.92 -38.64
CA ALA A 13 8.07 -24.44 -39.15
C ALA A 13 9.26 -23.54 -38.76
N GLU A 14 9.06 -22.21 -38.84
CA GLU A 14 10.13 -21.23 -38.63
C GLU A 14 10.00 -20.53 -37.26
N PRO A 15 11.13 -20.16 -36.61
CA PRO A 15 11.11 -19.36 -35.40
C PRO A 15 10.48 -17.97 -35.60
N LEU A 16 9.69 -17.53 -34.62
CA LEU A 16 9.01 -16.23 -34.66
C LEU A 16 9.85 -15.16 -33.95
N ALA A 17 10.07 -14.02 -34.60
CA ALA A 17 10.77 -12.88 -34.01
C ALA A 17 9.79 -11.84 -33.45
N PHE A 18 10.04 -11.38 -32.21
CA PHE A 18 9.24 -10.37 -31.53
C PHE A 18 10.13 -9.30 -30.89
N THR A 19 9.87 -8.03 -31.13
CA THR A 19 10.48 -6.94 -30.36
C THR A 19 9.52 -6.51 -29.25
N VAL A 20 9.88 -6.80 -28.00
CA VAL A 20 9.09 -6.45 -26.82
C VAL A 20 9.68 -5.22 -26.14
N LYS A 21 8.83 -4.24 -25.81
CA LYS A 21 9.23 -3.12 -24.96
C LYS A 21 9.23 -3.60 -23.51
N ARG A 22 10.39 -3.51 -22.83
CA ARG A 22 10.45 -3.81 -21.39
C ARG A 22 9.57 -2.80 -20.66
N ASP A 23 8.72 -3.35 -19.80
CA ASP A 23 7.98 -2.61 -18.79
C ASP A 23 8.20 -3.27 -17.43
N LYS A 24 7.91 -2.57 -16.34
CA LYS A 24 7.96 -3.15 -15.00
C LYS A 24 6.77 -4.10 -14.85
N ILE A 25 7.01 -5.32 -14.37
CA ILE A 25 5.91 -6.18 -13.90
C ILE A 25 5.43 -5.57 -12.58
N PRO A 26 4.19 -5.04 -12.50
CA PRO A 26 3.71 -4.46 -11.26
C PRO A 26 3.49 -5.59 -10.25
N ILE A 27 4.26 -5.57 -9.17
CA ILE A 27 3.94 -6.37 -7.98
C ILE A 27 2.96 -5.51 -7.18
N LEU A 28 1.67 -5.75 -7.37
CA LEU A 28 0.62 -5.01 -6.67
C LEU A 28 0.70 -5.27 -5.16
N SER A 29 0.49 -4.22 -4.40
CA SER A 29 0.46 -4.26 -2.93
C SER A 29 -0.96 -4.46 -2.40
N ILE A 30 -1.96 -4.03 -3.18
CA ILE A 30 -3.38 -4.14 -2.84
C ILE A 30 -3.96 -5.43 -3.45
N ASP A 31 -4.31 -6.38 -2.59
CA ASP A 31 -4.93 -7.65 -3.02
C ASP A 31 -6.42 -7.49 -3.30
N ALA A 32 -7.08 -6.62 -2.54
CA ALA A 32 -8.52 -6.43 -2.63
C ALA A 32 -8.94 -5.02 -2.22
N ALA A 33 -9.91 -4.45 -2.94
CA ALA A 33 -10.56 -3.20 -2.61
C ALA A 33 -12.04 -3.22 -3.06
N TYR A 34 -12.98 -3.27 -2.12
CA TYR A 34 -14.42 -3.35 -2.43
C TYR A 34 -15.30 -2.79 -1.30
N MET A 35 -16.58 -2.58 -1.58
CA MET A 35 -17.56 -2.21 -0.55
C MET A 35 -18.04 -3.49 0.14
N ILE A 36 -17.80 -3.64 1.45
CA ILE A 36 -18.26 -4.82 2.20
C ILE A 36 -19.73 -4.69 2.60
N GLN A 37 -20.20 -3.45 2.77
CA GLN A 37 -21.61 -3.11 2.95
C GLN A 37 -21.84 -1.64 2.59
N ARG A 38 -23.09 -1.17 2.63
CA ARG A 38 -23.40 0.24 2.37
C ARG A 38 -22.62 1.16 3.32
N GLY A 39 -21.80 2.03 2.76
CA GLY A 39 -21.01 3.00 3.52
C GLY A 39 -19.68 2.49 4.07
N THR A 40 -19.37 1.20 3.99
CA THR A 40 -18.11 0.63 4.50
C THR A 40 -17.31 -0.02 3.38
N GLY A 41 -16.09 0.46 3.17
CA GLY A 41 -15.13 -0.13 2.24
C GLY A 41 -14.14 -1.03 2.97
N TYR A 42 -13.57 -1.97 2.22
CA TYR A 42 -12.52 -2.87 2.66
C TYR A 42 -11.35 -2.73 1.71
N ILE A 43 -10.14 -2.60 2.26
CA ILE A 43 -8.88 -2.58 1.50
C ILE A 43 -7.88 -3.52 2.19
N ARG A 44 -7.34 -4.48 1.43
CA ARG A 44 -6.30 -5.40 1.90
C ARG A 44 -4.95 -5.04 1.30
N ILE A 45 -3.94 -4.86 2.16
CA ILE A 45 -2.56 -4.57 1.77
C ILE A 45 -1.68 -5.71 2.26
N ASN A 46 -1.02 -6.44 1.35
CA ASN A 46 -0.20 -7.60 1.74
C ASN A 46 1.31 -7.32 1.84
N ARG A 47 1.76 -6.14 1.39
CA ARG A 47 3.15 -5.67 1.47
C ARG A 47 3.23 -4.15 1.30
N PHE A 48 4.34 -3.57 1.74
CA PHE A 48 4.67 -2.17 1.48
C PHE A 48 5.78 -2.06 0.42
N GLY A 49 5.37 -1.80 -0.82
CA GLY A 49 6.23 -1.51 -1.95
C GLY A 49 6.23 -0.03 -2.36
N ALA A 50 6.97 0.29 -3.43
CA ALA A 50 7.12 1.66 -3.92
C ALA A 50 5.81 2.29 -4.42
N THR A 51 4.85 1.47 -4.85
CA THR A 51 3.58 1.90 -5.45
C THR A 51 2.39 1.85 -4.49
N THR A 52 2.56 1.26 -3.29
CA THR A 52 1.46 0.98 -2.34
C THR A 52 0.61 2.21 -2.04
N VAL A 53 1.23 3.37 -1.80
CA VAL A 53 0.52 4.61 -1.45
C VAL A 53 -0.37 5.09 -2.60
N ASN A 54 0.11 4.95 -3.85
CA ASN A 54 -0.67 5.36 -5.01
C ASN A 54 -1.83 4.39 -5.25
N GLU A 55 -1.57 3.09 -5.17
CA GLU A 55 -2.59 2.04 -5.29
C GLU A 55 -3.68 2.21 -4.21
N PHE A 56 -3.28 2.46 -2.96
CA PHE A 56 -4.19 2.73 -1.85
C PHE A 56 -5.05 3.97 -2.14
N LYS A 57 -4.45 5.08 -2.58
CA LYS A 57 -5.17 6.32 -2.90
C LYS A 57 -6.19 6.13 -4.02
N GLU A 58 -5.84 5.36 -5.03
CA GLU A 58 -6.75 5.03 -6.13
C GLU A 58 -7.92 4.16 -5.65
N ALA A 59 -7.63 3.10 -4.89
CA ALA A 59 -8.63 2.24 -4.28
C ALA A 59 -9.58 3.03 -3.37
N MET A 60 -9.03 3.81 -2.44
CA MET A 60 -9.77 4.65 -1.50
C MET A 60 -10.68 5.64 -2.23
N LYS A 61 -10.16 6.39 -3.21
CA LYS A 61 -10.97 7.34 -4.00
C LYS A 61 -12.07 6.61 -4.78
N GLY A 62 -11.79 5.43 -5.32
CA GLY A 62 -12.77 4.59 -5.99
C GLY A 62 -13.92 4.19 -5.06
N LEU A 63 -13.60 3.79 -3.82
CA LEU A 63 -14.60 3.44 -2.81
C LEU A 63 -15.36 4.66 -2.30
N GLN A 64 -14.71 5.81 -2.11
CA GLN A 64 -15.36 7.07 -1.75
C GLN A 64 -16.40 7.49 -2.79
N LYS A 65 -16.08 7.37 -4.10
CA LYS A 65 -17.05 7.61 -5.19
C LYS A 65 -18.24 6.66 -5.15
N LYS A 66 -18.07 5.45 -4.61
CA LYS A 66 -19.15 4.47 -4.37
C LYS A 66 -19.89 4.68 -3.04
N GLY A 67 -19.59 5.77 -2.32
CA GLY A 67 -20.27 6.14 -1.08
C GLY A 67 -19.64 5.59 0.20
N MET A 68 -18.37 5.16 0.17
CA MET A 68 -17.62 4.79 1.38
C MET A 68 -17.49 5.98 2.34
N LYS A 69 -17.81 5.71 3.61
CA LYS A 69 -17.65 6.62 4.76
C LYS A 69 -16.74 6.02 5.82
N ASP A 70 -16.78 4.70 5.98
CA ASP A 70 -15.99 3.93 6.94
C ASP A 70 -15.10 2.93 6.18
N MET A 71 -13.98 2.51 6.79
CA MET A 71 -13.00 1.62 6.16
C MET A 71 -12.57 0.50 7.11
N ILE A 72 -12.45 -0.70 6.57
CA ILE A 72 -11.66 -1.79 7.14
C ILE A 72 -10.35 -1.84 6.34
N LEU A 73 -9.23 -1.68 7.03
CA LEU A 73 -7.89 -1.80 6.49
C LEU A 73 -7.26 -3.09 7.00
N ASP A 74 -6.95 -4.00 6.10
CA ASP A 74 -6.47 -5.35 6.45
C ASP A 74 -4.98 -5.52 6.15
N PHE A 75 -4.20 -5.75 7.21
CA PHE A 75 -2.78 -6.06 7.19
C PHE A 75 -2.45 -7.51 7.60
N GLN A 76 -3.45 -8.38 7.77
CA GLN A 76 -3.21 -9.78 8.15
C GLN A 76 -2.31 -10.49 7.14
N GLY A 77 -1.20 -11.07 7.60
CA GLY A 77 -0.17 -11.69 6.77
C GLY A 77 0.85 -10.71 6.17
N ASN A 78 0.75 -9.40 6.45
CA ASN A 78 1.64 -8.39 5.88
C ASN A 78 2.87 -8.14 6.78
N GLY A 79 3.99 -8.76 6.40
CA GLY A 79 5.28 -8.61 7.09
C GLY A 79 5.99 -7.25 6.92
N GLY A 80 5.35 -6.28 6.24
CA GLY A 80 5.83 -4.91 6.12
C GLY A 80 6.47 -4.59 4.77
N GLY A 81 7.56 -3.83 4.79
CA GLY A 81 8.25 -3.33 3.60
C GLY A 81 8.77 -1.90 3.79
N TYR A 82 8.59 -1.04 2.79
CA TYR A 82 9.21 0.29 2.77
C TYR A 82 8.64 1.24 3.83
N LEU A 83 9.56 1.79 4.64
CA LEU A 83 9.25 2.79 5.68
C LEU A 83 8.54 4.03 5.13
N ASP A 84 9.02 4.58 4.01
CA ASP A 84 8.38 5.76 3.39
C ASP A 84 6.94 5.47 2.95
N ALA A 85 6.66 4.24 2.52
CA ALA A 85 5.29 3.85 2.17
C ALA A 85 4.41 3.77 3.43
N ALA A 86 4.95 3.27 4.55
CA ALA A 86 4.27 3.27 5.85
C ALA A 86 3.94 4.70 6.31
N ILE A 87 4.93 5.60 6.31
CA ILE A 87 4.77 7.00 6.74
C ILE A 87 3.70 7.70 5.90
N ASN A 88 3.78 7.56 4.58
CA ASN A 88 2.83 8.21 3.68
C ASN A 88 1.43 7.59 3.76
N LEU A 89 1.31 6.29 4.07
CA LEU A 89 0.02 5.65 4.30
C LEU A 89 -0.59 6.10 5.63
N ALA A 90 0.17 6.13 6.73
CA ALA A 90 -0.29 6.61 8.03
C ALA A 90 -0.80 8.05 7.96
N ASN A 91 -0.12 8.91 7.20
CA ASN A 91 -0.55 10.29 6.94
C ASN A 91 -1.96 10.40 6.32
N GLU A 92 -2.49 9.35 5.68
CA GLU A 92 -3.85 9.37 5.14
C GLU A 92 -4.94 9.44 6.22
N PHE A 93 -4.60 9.01 7.44
CA PHE A 93 -5.52 8.84 8.56
C PHE A 93 -5.31 9.90 9.66
N LEU A 94 -4.08 10.36 9.85
CA LEU A 94 -3.69 11.22 10.98
C LEU A 94 -3.86 12.72 10.72
N GLN A 95 -4.04 13.46 11.80
CA GLN A 95 -4.09 14.92 11.86
C GLN A 95 -2.69 15.53 11.76
N GLN A 96 -2.65 16.85 11.58
CA GLN A 96 -1.38 17.55 11.45
C GLN A 96 -0.58 17.48 12.75
N LYS A 97 0.72 17.20 12.62
CA LYS A 97 1.70 17.11 13.72
C LYS A 97 1.54 15.91 14.66
N GLU A 98 0.65 14.96 14.37
CA GLU A 98 0.67 13.67 15.05
C GLU A 98 1.95 12.91 14.67
N LEU A 99 2.61 12.31 15.66
CA LEU A 99 3.83 11.53 15.44
C LEU A 99 3.43 10.21 14.77
N ILE A 100 4.04 9.89 13.63
CA ILE A 100 3.83 8.60 12.95
C ILE A 100 4.81 7.57 13.50
N VAL A 101 6.10 7.92 13.46
CA VAL A 101 7.18 7.02 13.86
C VAL A 101 8.41 7.85 14.16
N TYR A 102 9.29 7.30 14.98
CA TYR A 102 10.64 7.80 15.12
C TYR A 102 11.65 6.66 14.98
N THR A 103 12.84 7.00 14.49
CA THR A 103 13.98 6.09 14.47
C THR A 103 15.04 6.62 15.43
N GLU A 104 15.59 5.75 16.25
CA GLU A 104 16.66 6.10 17.19
C GLU A 104 17.76 5.04 17.10
N GLY A 105 18.97 5.49 16.76
CA GLY A 105 20.14 4.63 16.61
C GLY A 105 21.10 4.82 17.78
N ARG A 106 21.99 3.84 18.01
CA ARG A 106 23.03 3.96 19.04
C ARG A 106 23.99 5.13 18.81
N ARG A 107 24.17 5.52 17.54
CA ARG A 107 25.06 6.62 17.11
C ARG A 107 24.33 7.70 16.32
N ASP A 108 23.09 7.44 15.93
CA ASP A 108 22.26 8.35 15.15
C ASP A 108 21.27 9.03 16.08
N LYS A 109 21.11 10.34 15.92
CA LYS A 109 20.12 11.10 16.69
C LYS A 109 18.71 10.62 16.34
N ARG A 110 17.81 10.70 17.32
CA ARG A 110 16.38 10.49 17.12
C ARG A 110 15.89 11.33 15.95
N ASN A 111 15.26 10.67 14.98
CA ASN A 111 14.61 11.29 13.84
C ASN A 111 13.12 10.99 13.89
N GLU A 112 12.30 12.02 13.80
CA GLU A 112 10.86 11.92 13.98
C GLU A 112 10.12 12.25 12.69
N PHE A 113 9.09 11.49 12.40
CA PHE A 113 8.26 11.64 11.21
C PHE A 113 6.84 11.98 11.65
N PHE A 114 6.37 13.16 11.26
CA PHE A 114 5.06 13.66 11.64
C PHE A 114 4.09 13.66 10.46
N ALA A 115 2.82 13.45 10.77
CA ALA A 115 1.73 13.59 9.82
C ALA A 115 1.56 15.05 9.39
N LYS A 116 1.33 15.23 8.09
CA LYS A 116 1.08 16.52 7.43
C LYS A 116 -0.38 16.97 7.59
N GLY A 117 -1.28 16.06 8.00
CA GLY A 117 -2.70 16.36 8.21
C GLY A 117 -3.48 16.65 6.93
N ASN A 118 -2.97 16.20 5.77
CA ASN A 118 -3.60 16.40 4.46
C ASN A 118 -4.13 15.10 3.82
N GLY A 119 -4.23 14.03 4.61
CA GLY A 119 -4.72 12.71 4.21
C GLY A 119 -6.17 12.63 3.73
N GLY A 120 -6.51 11.61 2.94
CA GLY A 120 -7.85 11.45 2.36
C GLY A 120 -8.91 10.80 3.27
N PHE A 121 -8.56 10.30 4.47
CA PHE A 121 -9.45 9.49 5.31
C PHE A 121 -9.40 9.86 6.81
N ARG A 122 -9.40 11.16 7.15
CA ARG A 122 -9.29 11.61 8.55
C ARG A 122 -10.58 11.60 9.38
N ASN A 123 -11.74 11.48 8.75
CA ASN A 123 -13.05 11.68 9.41
C ASN A 123 -13.96 10.44 9.40
N GLY A 124 -13.52 9.34 8.81
CA GLY A 124 -14.29 8.08 8.73
C GLY A 124 -13.97 7.17 9.90
N ARG A 125 -14.87 6.23 10.25
CA ARG A 125 -14.51 5.17 11.19
C ARG A 125 -13.55 4.22 10.50
N LEU A 126 -12.45 3.89 11.19
CA LEU A 126 -11.41 3.00 10.70
C LEU A 126 -11.31 1.79 11.62
N VAL A 127 -11.27 0.61 11.03
CA VAL A 127 -10.90 -0.63 11.71
C VAL A 127 -9.66 -1.17 11.02
N VAL A 128 -8.61 -1.46 11.79
CA VAL A 128 -7.38 -2.08 11.27
C VAL A 128 -7.36 -3.54 11.71
N LEU A 129 -7.19 -4.46 10.76
CA LEU A 129 -7.05 -5.89 11.04
C LEU A 129 -5.57 -6.27 10.99
N VAL A 130 -5.10 -6.92 12.04
CA VAL A 130 -3.74 -7.42 12.21
C VAL A 130 -3.77 -8.87 12.71
N ASP A 131 -2.67 -9.57 12.55
CA ASP A 131 -2.43 -10.94 13.02
C ASP A 131 -0.95 -11.12 13.44
N GLU A 132 -0.56 -12.33 13.85
CA GLU A 132 0.80 -12.66 14.28
C GLU A 132 1.88 -12.52 13.19
N TYR A 133 1.48 -12.36 11.92
CA TYR A 133 2.37 -12.15 10.78
C TYR A 133 2.46 -10.69 10.36
N THR A 134 1.68 -9.81 10.99
CA THR A 134 1.74 -8.36 10.78
C THR A 134 3.02 -7.82 11.40
N ALA A 135 3.90 -7.24 10.60
CA ALA A 135 5.22 -6.79 11.07
C ALA A 135 5.73 -5.49 10.41
N SER A 136 6.70 -4.85 11.04
CA SER A 136 7.50 -3.74 10.51
C SER A 136 6.64 -2.56 10.01
N ALA A 137 6.67 -2.25 8.71
CA ALA A 137 5.88 -1.17 8.12
C ALA A 137 4.38 -1.25 8.46
N SER A 138 3.82 -2.47 8.54
CA SER A 138 2.42 -2.67 8.94
C SER A 138 2.19 -2.26 10.40
N GLU A 139 3.10 -2.64 11.30
CA GLU A 139 3.07 -2.26 12.73
C GLU A 139 3.20 -0.75 12.92
N ILE A 140 4.04 -0.09 12.10
CA ILE A 140 4.17 1.38 12.11
C ILE A 140 2.82 2.04 11.82
N VAL A 141 2.12 1.58 10.77
CA VAL A 141 0.83 2.17 10.41
C VAL A 141 -0.23 1.86 11.47
N SER A 142 -0.33 0.62 11.94
CA SER A 142 -1.32 0.26 12.97
C SER A 142 -1.06 0.95 14.30
N GLY A 143 0.21 1.05 14.73
CA GLY A 143 0.59 1.73 15.96
C GLY A 143 0.31 3.23 15.88
N ALA A 144 0.73 3.89 14.79
CA ALA A 144 0.47 5.31 14.59
C ALA A 144 -1.03 5.68 14.56
N ILE A 145 -1.90 4.76 14.09
CA ILE A 145 -3.35 4.94 14.09
C ILE A 145 -3.97 4.69 15.48
N GLN A 146 -3.35 3.82 16.28
CA GLN A 146 -3.85 3.44 17.60
C GLN A 146 -3.52 4.47 18.68
N ASP A 147 -2.33 5.07 18.61
CA ASP A 147 -1.81 6.05 19.57
C ASP A 147 -2.61 7.37 19.54
#